data_AF-A0A367IR31-F1
#
_entry.id   AF-A0A367IR31-F1
#
_cell.length_a   1.000
_cell.length_b   1.000
_cell.length_c   1.000
_cell.angle_alpha   90.00
_cell.angle_beta   90.00
_cell.angle_gamma   90.00
#
_symmetry.space_group_name_H-M   'P 1'
#
loop_
_entity.id
_entity.type
_entity.pdbx_description
1 polymer ?
#
loop_
_entity_poly.entity_id
_entity_poly.type
_entity_poly.pdbx_seq_one_letter_code
_entity_poly.pdbx_strand_id
1 'polypeptide(L)'
;MTIRRFPWRLPRLSDPAFKSFATNHNQQKFRLLNLLPKESRSVMTSILEVDPSRRYSLDTILNDKWVKQIDICTTDQPGACHVHHVSVVNHVYQRGNLVAITPEPPGLLAEKQKRSSKK
;
A
#
# COMPACT_ATOMS: atom_id res chain seq x y z
N MET A 1 3.07 -14.41 1.23
CA MET A 1 2.66 -14.22 -0.18
C MET A 1 1.88 -12.94 -0.26
N THR A 2 2.35 -11.96 -1.02
CA THR A 2 1.63 -10.71 -1.30
C THR A 2 1.10 -10.75 -2.73
N ILE A 3 -0.12 -10.24 -2.94
CA ILE A 3 -0.71 -10.19 -4.27
C ILE A 3 0.13 -9.21 -5.10
N ARG A 4 0.59 -9.63 -6.29
CA ARG A 4 1.28 -8.71 -7.21
C ARG A 4 0.31 -7.84 -8.00
N ARG A 5 -0.90 -8.36 -8.23
CA ARG A 5 -1.98 -7.68 -8.98
C ARG A 5 -3.32 -8.07 -8.38
N PHE A 6 -4.22 -7.10 -8.31
CA PHE A 6 -5.61 -7.36 -7.93
C PHE A 6 -6.33 -8.11 -9.06
N PRO A 7 -7.31 -9.00 -8.77
CA PRO A 7 -7.85 -9.89 -9.80
C PRO A 7 -8.68 -9.20 -10.88
N TRP A 8 -9.16 -7.99 -10.64
CA TRP A 8 -9.84 -7.14 -11.62
C TRP A 8 -9.32 -5.69 -11.53
N ARG A 9 -9.44 -4.95 -12.63
CA ARG A 9 -9.08 -3.51 -12.65
C ARG A 9 -10.23 -2.61 -12.24
N LEU A 10 -11.45 -3.00 -12.63
CA LEU A 10 -12.69 -2.25 -12.40
C LEU A 10 -13.79 -3.23 -11.96
N PRO A 11 -14.62 -2.88 -10.96
CA PRO A 11 -15.67 -3.76 -10.45
C PRO A 11 -16.89 -3.77 -11.39
N ARG A 12 -16.75 -4.38 -12.58
CA ARG A 12 -17.84 -4.51 -13.56
C ARG A 12 -18.33 -5.94 -13.61
N LEU A 13 -19.65 -6.16 -13.68
CA LEU A 13 -20.22 -7.50 -13.86
C LEU A 13 -19.84 -8.15 -15.21
N SER A 14 -19.34 -7.36 -16.16
CA SER A 14 -18.75 -7.86 -17.40
C SER A 14 -17.36 -8.49 -17.19
N ASP A 15 -16.65 -8.14 -16.13
CA ASP A 15 -15.37 -8.74 -15.77
C ASP A 15 -15.63 -10.09 -15.08
N PRO A 16 -15.17 -11.23 -15.64
CA PRO A 16 -15.44 -12.55 -15.08
C PRO A 16 -14.95 -12.70 -13.63
N ALA A 17 -13.84 -12.06 -13.27
CA ALA A 17 -13.28 -12.15 -11.93
C ALA A 17 -14.16 -11.40 -10.92
N PHE A 18 -14.58 -10.18 -11.25
CA PHE A 18 -15.49 -9.42 -10.38
C PHE A 18 -16.88 -10.07 -10.30
N LYS A 19 -17.43 -10.54 -11.43
CA LYS A 19 -18.71 -11.26 -11.44
C LYS A 19 -18.68 -12.45 -10.48
N SER A 20 -17.62 -13.26 -10.55
CA SER A 20 -17.42 -14.42 -9.66
C SER A 20 -17.33 -14.00 -8.19
N PHE A 21 -16.60 -12.91 -7.89
CA PHE A 21 -16.50 -12.36 -6.54
C PHE A 21 -17.86 -11.89 -5.99
N ALA A 22 -18.65 -11.19 -6.81
CA ALA A 22 -19.92 -10.60 -6.39
C ALA A 22 -21.03 -11.64 -6.19
N THR A 23 -21.04 -12.74 -6.96
CA THR A 23 -22.10 -13.75 -6.89
C THR A 23 -21.79 -14.90 -5.92
N ASN A 24 -20.52 -15.29 -5.76
CA ASN A 24 -20.12 -16.43 -4.91
C ASN A 24 -19.49 -15.98 -3.59
N HIS A 25 -20.33 -15.46 -2.70
CA HIS A 25 -19.92 -14.85 -1.43
C HIS A 25 -19.09 -15.78 -0.54
N ASN A 26 -19.37 -17.09 -0.52
CA ASN A 26 -18.78 -18.02 0.46
C ASN A 26 -17.56 -18.81 -0.03
N GLN A 27 -17.20 -18.75 -1.31
CA GLN A 27 -16.07 -19.55 -1.84
C GLN A 27 -15.01 -18.68 -2.51
N GLN A 28 -15.43 -17.62 -3.22
CA GLN A 28 -14.53 -16.78 -4.01
C GLN A 28 -14.01 -15.58 -3.21
N LYS A 29 -14.80 -15.01 -2.28
CA LYS A 29 -14.28 -14.04 -1.29
C LYS A 29 -13.08 -14.62 -0.54
N PHE A 30 -13.16 -15.88 -0.10
CA PHE A 30 -12.06 -16.55 0.62
C PHE A 30 -10.81 -16.79 -0.25
N ARG A 31 -10.96 -17.05 -1.56
CA ARG A 31 -9.80 -17.23 -2.44
C ARG A 31 -8.98 -15.96 -2.59
N LEU A 32 -9.63 -14.81 -2.79
CA LEU A 32 -8.96 -13.51 -2.83
C LEU A 32 -8.30 -13.20 -1.49
N LEU A 33 -9.04 -13.36 -0.39
CA LEU A 33 -8.53 -13.07 0.96
C LEU A 33 -7.38 -14.00 1.38
N ASN A 34 -7.33 -15.22 0.86
CA ASN A 34 -6.24 -16.15 1.12
C ASN A 34 -4.90 -15.68 0.54
N LEU A 35 -4.91 -14.78 -0.45
CA LEU A 35 -3.71 -14.14 -0.99
C LEU A 35 -3.20 -12.99 -0.12
N LEU A 36 -3.99 -12.56 0.88
CA LEU A 36 -3.67 -11.47 1.78
C LEU A 36 -3.17 -11.99 3.14
N PRO A 37 -2.37 -11.18 3.88
CA PRO A 37 -1.99 -11.47 5.27
C PRO A 37 -3.22 -11.76 6.13
N LYS A 38 -3.12 -12.74 7.03
CA LYS A 38 -4.26 -13.26 7.80
C LYS A 38 -4.93 -12.16 8.62
N GLU A 39 -4.12 -11.27 9.18
CA GLU A 39 -4.49 -10.15 10.05
C GLU A 39 -5.32 -9.12 9.28
N SER A 40 -4.97 -8.88 8.01
CA SER A 40 -5.66 -7.90 7.16
C SER A 40 -7.02 -8.37 6.64
N ARG A 41 -7.31 -9.68 6.68
CA ARG A 41 -8.47 -10.26 5.99
C ARG A 41 -9.80 -9.69 6.48
N SER A 42 -9.92 -9.44 7.79
CA SER A 42 -11.15 -8.89 8.38
C SER A 42 -11.49 -7.51 7.80
N VAL A 43 -10.53 -6.59 7.83
CA VAL A 43 -10.68 -5.23 7.32
C VAL A 43 -10.88 -5.24 5.80
N MET A 44 -10.09 -6.03 5.07
CA MET A 44 -10.19 -6.11 3.62
C MET A 44 -11.53 -6.69 3.15
N THR A 45 -12.11 -7.63 3.89
CA THR A 45 -13.47 -8.15 3.60
C THR A 45 -14.50 -7.03 3.73
N SER A 46 -14.36 -6.21 4.77
CA SER A 46 -15.28 -5.12 5.07
C SER A 46 -15.18 -3.99 4.05
N ILE A 47 -13.97 -3.71 3.53
CA ILE A 47 -13.74 -2.74 2.44
C ILE A 47 -14.33 -3.24 1.11
N LEU A 48 -14.14 -4.52 0.81
CA LEU A 48 -14.58 -5.13 -0.46
C LEU A 48 -16.05 -5.59 -0.43
N GLU A 49 -16.84 -5.16 0.56
CA GLU A 49 -18.26 -5.47 0.60
C GLU A 49 -18.99 -4.83 -0.59
N VAL A 50 -19.79 -5.63 -1.31
CA VAL A 50 -20.46 -5.23 -2.55
C VAL A 50 -21.63 -4.32 -2.24
N ASP A 51 -22.40 -4.64 -1.20
CA ASP A 51 -23.47 -3.80 -0.70
C ASP A 51 -22.90 -2.60 0.07
N PRO A 52 -23.10 -1.35 -0.40
CA PRO A 52 -22.56 -0.17 0.27
C PRO A 52 -23.14 0.02 1.68
N SER A 53 -24.36 -0.44 1.94
CA SER A 53 -25.04 -0.28 3.24
C SER A 53 -24.40 -1.12 4.33
N ARG A 54 -23.73 -2.20 3.95
CA ARG A 54 -23.04 -3.15 4.84
C ARG A 54 -21.54 -2.89 4.91
N ARG A 55 -21.01 -2.00 4.08
CA ARG A 55 -19.59 -1.66 4.02
C ARG A 55 -19.21 -0.85 5.26
N TYR A 56 -18.04 -1.15 5.82
CA TYR A 56 -17.56 -0.42 6.99
C TYR A 56 -17.31 1.05 6.66
N SER A 57 -17.64 1.91 7.63
CA SER A 57 -17.26 3.31 7.59
C SER A 57 -15.75 3.47 7.73
N LEU A 58 -15.22 4.59 7.26
CA LEU A 58 -13.79 4.89 7.39
C LEU A 58 -13.34 4.93 8.85
N ASP A 59 -14.16 5.52 9.74
CA ASP A 59 -13.86 5.56 11.17
C ASP A 59 -13.71 4.15 11.76
N THR A 60 -14.62 3.25 11.42
CA THR A 60 -14.56 1.84 11.85
C THR A 60 -13.29 1.16 11.37
N ILE A 61 -12.88 1.41 10.12
CA ILE A 61 -11.66 0.84 9.54
C ILE A 61 -10.41 1.38 10.25
N LEU A 62 -10.31 2.70 10.45
CA LEU A 62 -9.18 3.33 11.12
C LEU A 62 -9.08 2.93 12.60
N ASN A 63 -10.21 2.56 13.20
CA ASN A 63 -10.26 2.05 14.57
C ASN A 63 -9.86 0.58 14.73
N ASP A 64 -9.73 -0.17 13.63
CA ASP A 64 -9.34 -1.57 13.64
C ASP A 64 -7.92 -1.78 14.19
N LYS A 65 -7.76 -2.87 14.97
CA LYS A 65 -6.50 -3.20 15.65
C LYS A 65 -5.34 -3.38 14.68
N TRP A 66 -5.56 -4.07 13.55
CA TRP A 66 -4.51 -4.29 12.57
C TRP A 66 -4.13 -2.99 11.87
N VAL A 67 -5.11 -2.16 11.51
CA VAL A 67 -4.86 -0.87 10.84
C VAL A 67 -4.05 0.08 11.73
N LYS A 68 -4.39 0.17 13.02
CA LYS A 68 -3.65 0.98 14.00
C LYS A 68 -2.19 0.54 14.21
N GLN A 69 -1.88 -0.72 13.91
CA GLN A 69 -0.53 -1.27 14.08
C GLN A 69 0.37 -0.99 12.88
N ILE A 70 -0.18 -0.51 11.76
CA ILE A 70 0.62 -0.23 10.56
C ILE A 70 1.55 0.97 10.84
N ASP A 71 2.85 0.73 10.75
CA ASP A 71 3.86 1.77 10.82
C ASP A 71 3.73 2.71 9.61
N ILE A 72 3.48 4.00 9.89
CA ILE A 72 3.33 5.05 8.88
C ILE A 72 4.18 6.25 9.25
N CYS A 73 4.65 6.97 8.25
CA CYS A 73 5.19 8.31 8.47
C CYS A 73 4.07 9.28 8.82
N THR A 74 4.32 10.15 9.78
CA THR A 74 3.46 11.30 10.11
C THR A 74 4.17 12.60 9.71
N THR A 75 3.47 13.73 9.83
CA THR A 75 4.05 15.05 9.57
C THR A 75 5.21 15.36 10.52
N ASP A 76 5.15 14.87 11.77
CA ASP A 76 6.11 15.18 12.81
C ASP A 76 7.21 14.13 12.94
N GLN A 77 6.90 12.86 12.70
CA GLN A 77 7.82 11.74 12.92
C GLN A 77 7.75 10.68 11.81
N PRO A 78 8.92 10.24 11.28
CA PRO A 78 8.98 9.14 10.32
C PRO A 78 8.71 7.78 10.99
N GLY A 79 8.15 6.85 10.22
CA GLY A 79 7.97 5.47 10.67
C GLY A 79 9.31 4.71 10.77
N ALA A 80 9.33 3.65 11.58
CA ALA A 80 10.57 2.93 11.89
C ALA A 80 10.78 1.66 11.04
N CYS A 81 9.73 1.15 10.41
CA CYS A 81 9.68 -0.20 9.84
C CYS A 81 9.45 -0.23 8.32
N HIS A 82 9.75 0.86 7.60
CA HIS A 82 9.64 0.90 6.14
C HIS A 82 10.70 1.76 5.46
N VAL A 83 10.83 1.61 4.14
CA VAL A 83 11.81 2.36 3.33
C VAL A 83 11.24 3.72 2.96
N HIS A 84 11.96 4.79 3.30
CA HIS A 84 11.61 6.15 2.88
C HIS A 84 12.28 6.46 1.54
N HIS A 85 11.48 6.59 0.49
CA HIS A 85 11.97 7.03 -0.81
C HIS A 85 12.02 8.57 -0.95
N VAL A 86 11.46 9.33 0.01
CA VAL A 86 11.27 10.80 -0.09
C VAL A 86 11.74 11.58 1.15
N SER A 87 12.65 11.03 1.97
CA SER A 87 13.15 11.76 3.16
C SER A 87 14.67 11.93 3.16
N VAL A 88 15.12 13.06 2.59
CA VAL A 88 16.28 13.77 3.14
C VAL A 88 15.69 15.02 3.80
N VAL A 89 15.49 14.98 5.12
CA VAL A 89 15.06 16.17 5.86
C VAL A 89 16.27 17.10 5.93
N ASN A 90 16.29 18.14 5.11
CA ASN A 90 16.99 19.37 5.47
C ASN A 90 16.02 20.19 6.32
N HIS A 91 16.45 20.52 7.54
CA HIS A 91 15.67 21.15 8.63
C HIS A 91 15.05 22.53 8.35
N VAL A 92 14.75 22.94 7.11
CA VAL A 92 14.53 24.36 6.81
C VAL A 92 13.16 24.73 6.25
N TYR A 93 12.33 23.85 5.66
CA TYR A 93 11.07 24.35 5.08
C TYR A 93 9.84 23.49 5.36
N GLN A 94 8.98 24.03 6.24
CA GLN A 94 7.55 23.78 6.27
C GLN A 94 6.93 24.23 4.94
N ARG A 95 6.52 23.29 4.08
CA ARG A 95 5.27 23.31 3.30
C ARG A 95 5.24 22.11 2.35
N GLY A 96 4.13 21.37 2.43
CA GLY A 96 3.89 20.16 1.66
C GLY A 96 3.86 20.41 0.15
N ASN A 97 4.24 19.36 -0.60
CA ASN A 97 4.11 19.18 -2.05
C ASN A 97 5.32 19.59 -2.92
N LEU A 98 6.56 19.31 -2.51
CA LEU A 98 7.72 19.47 -3.40
C LEU A 98 8.39 18.13 -3.75
N VAL A 99 8.55 17.88 -5.05
CA VAL A 99 9.42 16.85 -5.63
C VAL A 99 10.85 17.41 -5.63
N ALA A 100 11.79 16.74 -4.97
CA ALA A 100 13.19 17.14 -4.99
C ALA A 100 13.87 16.66 -6.28
N ILE A 101 14.27 17.59 -7.13
CA ILE A 101 15.13 17.32 -8.29
C ILE A 101 16.57 17.22 -7.77
N THR A 102 17.22 16.06 -7.91
CA THR A 102 18.67 15.96 -7.71
C THR A 102 19.40 16.54 -8.92
N PRO A 103 20.45 17.36 -8.75
CA PRO A 103 21.21 17.91 -9.88
C PRO A 103 22.02 16.84 -10.63
N GLU A 104 22.21 15.66 -10.05
CA GLU A 104 22.95 14.57 -10.68
C GLU A 104 22.05 13.40 -11.09
N PRO A 105 22.25 12.84 -12.30
CA PRO A 105 21.50 11.69 -12.78
C PRO A 105 21.86 10.42 -11.99
N PRO A 106 20.90 9.52 -11.72
CA PRO A 106 21.15 8.29 -10.96
C PRO A 106 22.08 7.36 -11.74
N GLY A 107 23.32 7.18 -11.26
CA GLY A 107 24.29 6.25 -11.84
C GLY A 107 25.75 6.63 -11.58
N LEU A 108 26.05 7.93 -11.53
CA LEU A 108 27.42 8.43 -11.38
C LEU A 108 28.05 8.09 -10.01
N LEU A 109 27.26 8.13 -8.95
CA LEU A 109 27.71 7.76 -7.59
C LEU A 109 28.03 6.26 -7.49
N ALA A 110 27.23 5.41 -8.14
CA ALA A 110 27.44 3.96 -8.17
C ALA A 110 28.69 3.59 -8.99
N GLU A 111 28.93 4.26 -10.13
CA GLU A 111 30.15 4.05 -10.93
C GLU A 111 31.42 4.54 -10.22
N LYS A 112 31.35 5.65 -9.49
CA LYS A 112 32.50 6.23 -8.76
C LYS A 112 32.95 5.34 -7.60
N GLN A 113 32.01 4.74 -6.85
CA GLN A 113 32.35 3.76 -5.81
C GLN A 113 32.93 2.47 -6.39
N LYS A 114 32.40 1.99 -7.52
CA LYS A 114 32.91 0.78 -8.18
C LYS A 114 34.35 0.96 -8.71
N ARG A 115 34.71 2.18 -9.13
CA ARG A 115 36.09 2.54 -9.53
C ARG A 115 37.03 2.70 -8.34
N SER A 116 36.54 3.24 -7.21
CA SER A 116 37.32 3.38 -5.98
C SER A 116 37.68 2.03 -5.34
N SER A 117 36.82 1.02 -5.47
CA SER A 117 37.06 -0.32 -4.91
C SER A 117 38.01 -1.19 -5.74
N LYS A 118 38.43 -0.72 -6.93
CA LYS A 118 39.32 -1.44 -7.85
C LYS A 118 40.76 -0.92 -7.88
N LYS A 119 41.09 0.05 -7.02
CA LYS A 119 42.43 0.64 -6.90
C LYS A 119 43.10 0.19 -5.62
#